data_AF-A0A939T9G1-F1
#
_entry.id   AF-A0A939T9G1-F1
#
_cell.length_a   1.000
_cell.length_b   1.000
_cell.length_c   1.000
_cell.angle_alpha   90.00
_cell.angle_beta   90.00
_cell.angle_gamma   90.00
#
_symmetry.space_group_name_H-M   'P 1'
#
loop_
_entity.id
_entity.type
_entity.pdbx_description
1 polymer ?
#
loop_
_entity_poly.entity_id
_entity_poly.type
_entity_poly.pdbx_seq_one_letter_code
_entity_poly.pdbx_strand_id
1 'polypeptide(L)'
;MSDTEIGGAGAAEFAGATLLLLRRYAAGVPSAQQNDLDRAVGKALDKMPGAKDGAARMVRAADKLSDADKRARFGGNYAFKPSSTQVLSADLGRIVDGFGGTATSKPPKTVTHKYDLQFSHMICDDVSNPEWLGKDEPYTTFALITQKEADDGDPARSVVTPVYKVKEGDRAPASGSEQLRLFGRGGPAAFDSDLLLTAAHFEHDLGDKAQIASDIASVLTAAAAVATAMKKPLAAVVLGALSSIAGVIATIGADDAVGNPTSLLLNQADADSDTAKSAQVTLPALRFDGGDPNGIYRVFLTLRRAS
;
A
#
# COMPACT_ATOMS: atom_id res chain seq x y z
N MET A 1 -13.70 -16.67 3.73
CA MET A 1 -13.49 -16.19 2.35
C MET A 1 -12.44 -17.10 1.75
N SER A 2 -12.73 -17.73 0.62
CA SER A 2 -11.81 -18.63 -0.06
C SER A 2 -10.60 -17.86 -0.57
N ASP A 3 -9.39 -18.33 -0.27
CA ASP A 3 -8.15 -17.88 -0.91
C ASP A 3 -8.33 -17.97 -2.41
N THR A 4 -8.50 -16.82 -3.02
CA THR A 4 -8.70 -16.73 -4.45
C THR A 4 -7.30 -16.71 -5.04
N GLU A 5 -6.80 -17.86 -5.49
CA GLU A 5 -5.65 -17.95 -6.41
C GLU A 5 -6.02 -17.27 -7.72
N ILE A 6 -6.06 -15.93 -7.71
CA ILE A 6 -6.27 -15.10 -8.90
C ILE A 6 -5.17 -14.04 -8.90
N GLY A 7 -4.37 -14.04 -9.96
CA GLY A 7 -3.67 -12.84 -10.42
C GLY A 7 -2.15 -12.76 -10.23
N GLY A 8 -1.46 -13.77 -9.70
CA GLY A 8 -0.02 -13.66 -9.39
C GLY A 8 0.87 -13.12 -10.52
N ALA A 9 0.76 -13.69 -11.73
CA ALA A 9 1.57 -13.25 -12.87
C ALA A 9 1.19 -11.84 -13.36
N GLY A 10 -0.11 -11.52 -13.44
CA GLY A 10 -0.56 -10.20 -13.87
C GLY A 10 -0.17 -9.11 -12.86
N ALA A 11 -0.37 -9.36 -11.57
CA ALA A 11 -0.07 -8.41 -10.51
C ALA A 11 1.44 -8.11 -10.46
N ALA A 12 2.27 -9.14 -10.65
CA ALA A 12 3.71 -8.97 -10.81
C ALA A 12 4.06 -8.13 -12.04
N GLU A 13 3.44 -8.38 -13.21
CA GLU A 13 3.68 -7.57 -14.42
C GLU A 13 3.29 -6.09 -14.25
N PHE A 14 2.18 -5.80 -13.56
CA PHE A 14 1.81 -4.43 -13.21
C PHE A 14 2.81 -3.79 -12.26
N ALA A 15 3.32 -4.56 -11.28
CA ALA A 15 4.39 -4.10 -10.41
C ALA A 15 5.66 -3.78 -11.20
N GLY A 16 6.03 -4.59 -12.20
CA GLY A 16 7.15 -4.30 -13.09
C GLY A 16 6.95 -3.06 -13.93
N ALA A 17 5.73 -2.82 -14.42
CA ALA A 17 5.41 -1.61 -15.17
C ALA A 17 5.45 -0.36 -14.27
N THR A 18 4.95 -0.47 -13.05
CA THR A 18 5.05 0.59 -12.02
C THR A 18 6.52 0.87 -11.68
N LEU A 19 7.33 -0.16 -11.51
CA LEU A 19 8.79 -0.04 -11.30
C LEU A 19 9.47 0.66 -12.49
N LEU A 20 9.09 0.34 -13.72
CA LEU A 20 9.64 1.02 -14.90
C LEU A 20 9.23 2.49 -14.97
N LEU A 21 7.99 2.84 -14.62
CA LEU A 21 7.54 4.24 -14.52
C LEU A 21 8.32 5.01 -13.45
N LEU A 22 8.56 4.40 -12.28
CA LEU A 22 9.41 4.98 -11.24
C LEU A 22 10.86 5.15 -11.72
N ARG A 23 11.41 4.17 -12.46
CA ARG A 23 12.75 4.25 -13.08
C ARG A 23 12.82 5.43 -14.06
N ARG A 24 11.79 5.63 -14.87
CA ARG A 24 11.70 6.75 -15.83
C ARG A 24 11.60 8.09 -15.13
N TYR A 25 10.77 8.18 -14.08
CA TYR A 25 10.63 9.37 -13.26
C TYR A 25 11.95 9.76 -12.56
N ALA A 26 12.60 8.79 -11.90
CA ALA A 26 13.90 8.97 -11.26
C ALA A 26 14.98 9.42 -12.25
N ALA A 27 14.99 8.86 -13.46
CA ALA A 27 15.93 9.24 -14.52
C ALA A 27 15.67 10.63 -15.13
N GLY A 28 14.52 11.25 -14.86
CA GLY A 28 14.17 12.55 -15.42
C GLY A 28 14.05 12.53 -16.94
N VAL A 29 13.38 11.50 -17.48
CA VAL A 29 13.17 11.36 -18.94
C VAL A 29 12.59 12.66 -19.53
N PRO A 30 13.18 13.21 -20.62
CA PRO A 30 12.73 14.49 -21.19
C PRO A 30 11.26 14.47 -21.63
N SER A 31 10.56 15.60 -21.52
CA SER A 31 9.12 15.69 -21.82
C SER A 31 8.73 15.20 -23.22
N ALA A 32 9.61 15.35 -24.21
CA ALA A 32 9.38 14.85 -25.58
C ALA A 32 9.33 13.31 -25.68
N GLN A 33 9.87 12.61 -24.68
CA GLN A 33 9.90 11.14 -24.60
C GLN A 33 8.90 10.58 -23.58
N GLN A 34 8.20 11.47 -22.86
CA GLN A 34 7.16 11.10 -21.88
C GLN A 34 5.83 10.83 -22.59
N ASN A 35 5.15 9.76 -22.20
CA ASN A 35 3.76 9.50 -22.59
C ASN A 35 2.78 9.95 -21.48
N ASP A 36 1.49 9.65 -21.64
CA ASP A 36 0.46 10.07 -20.67
C ASP A 36 0.66 9.45 -19.28
N LEU A 37 1.15 8.21 -19.21
CA LEU A 37 1.43 7.54 -17.93
C LEU A 37 2.62 8.20 -17.22
N ASP A 38 3.69 8.52 -17.96
CA ASP A 38 4.84 9.24 -17.40
C ASP A 38 4.42 10.60 -16.83
N ARG A 39 3.60 11.34 -17.57
CA ARG A 39 3.09 12.65 -17.13
C ARG A 39 2.19 12.53 -15.91
N ALA A 40 1.31 11.53 -15.86
CA ALA A 40 0.41 11.32 -14.74
C ALA A 40 1.19 10.96 -13.46
N VAL A 41 2.12 10.00 -13.56
CA VAL A 41 2.98 9.59 -12.43
C VAL A 41 3.87 10.75 -11.99
N GLY A 42 4.53 11.45 -12.93
CA GLY A 42 5.38 12.59 -12.63
C GLY A 42 4.61 13.71 -11.93
N LYS A 43 3.43 14.10 -12.45
CA LYS A 43 2.58 15.13 -11.85
C LYS A 43 2.16 14.79 -10.42
N ALA A 44 1.83 13.53 -10.14
CA ALA A 44 1.42 13.09 -8.80
C ALA A 44 2.61 13.04 -7.83
N LEU A 45 3.74 12.48 -8.27
CA LEU A 45 4.95 12.34 -7.45
C LEU A 45 5.67 13.67 -7.19
N ASP A 46 5.61 14.64 -8.12
CA ASP A 46 6.22 15.96 -7.94
C ASP A 46 5.58 16.78 -6.79
N LYS A 47 4.38 16.39 -6.33
CA LYS A 47 3.74 16.96 -5.13
C LYS A 47 4.32 16.40 -3.81
N MET A 48 5.13 15.36 -3.87
CA MET A 48 5.72 14.70 -2.70
C MET A 48 7.18 15.13 -2.53
N PRO A 49 7.55 15.74 -1.40
CA PRO A 49 8.95 16.06 -1.11
C PRO A 49 9.83 14.81 -1.16
N GLY A 50 10.94 14.87 -1.90
CA GLY A 50 11.92 13.77 -1.98
C GLY A 50 11.48 12.55 -2.82
N ALA A 51 10.34 12.60 -3.50
CA ALA A 51 9.83 11.44 -4.25
C ALA A 51 10.76 10.97 -5.37
N LYS A 52 11.51 11.88 -6.01
CA LYS A 52 12.49 11.50 -7.03
C LYS A 52 13.63 10.66 -6.45
N ASP A 53 14.13 11.03 -5.28
CA ASP A 53 15.17 10.28 -4.58
C ASP A 53 14.63 8.94 -4.06
N GLY A 54 13.37 8.91 -3.59
CA GLY A 54 12.66 7.69 -3.23
C GLY A 54 12.50 6.74 -4.40
N ALA A 55 11.99 7.22 -5.53
CA ALA A 55 11.92 6.44 -6.77
C ALA A 55 13.29 5.87 -7.16
N ALA A 56 14.34 6.68 -7.09
CA ALA A 56 15.70 6.23 -7.39
C ALA A 56 16.21 5.15 -6.41
N ARG A 57 15.91 5.27 -5.11
CA ARG A 57 16.25 4.23 -4.12
C ARG A 57 15.51 2.93 -4.41
N MET A 58 14.19 2.98 -4.59
CA MET A 58 13.37 1.80 -4.86
C MET A 58 13.83 1.08 -6.13
N VAL A 59 14.14 1.83 -7.19
CA VAL A 59 14.67 1.27 -8.45
C VAL A 59 16.02 0.60 -8.23
N ARG A 60 16.98 1.28 -7.59
CA ARG A 60 18.30 0.69 -7.28
C ARG A 60 18.17 -0.58 -6.46
N ALA A 61 17.24 -0.58 -5.53
CA ALA A 61 17.10 -1.67 -4.58
C ALA A 61 16.39 -2.87 -5.25
N ALA A 62 15.40 -2.64 -6.12
CA ALA A 62 14.85 -3.67 -7.00
C ALA A 62 15.88 -4.21 -8.02
N ASP A 63 16.83 -3.39 -8.46
CA ASP A 63 17.93 -3.79 -9.35
C ASP A 63 19.01 -4.63 -8.66
N LYS A 64 19.04 -4.68 -7.31
CA LYS A 64 19.93 -5.55 -6.53
C LYS A 64 19.37 -6.96 -6.31
N LEU A 65 18.08 -7.17 -6.53
CA LEU A 65 17.45 -8.48 -6.39
C LEU A 65 18.05 -9.47 -7.38
N SER A 66 18.04 -10.76 -7.03
CA SER A 66 18.37 -11.80 -7.99
C SER A 66 17.37 -11.75 -9.16
N ASP A 67 17.82 -12.20 -10.33
CA ASP A 67 17.01 -12.26 -11.53
C ASP A 67 15.73 -13.10 -11.34
N ALA A 68 15.78 -14.12 -10.49
CA ALA A 68 14.64 -14.95 -10.13
C ALA A 68 13.67 -14.20 -9.21
N ASP A 69 14.18 -13.57 -8.15
CA ASP A 69 13.36 -12.82 -7.18
C ASP A 69 12.69 -11.62 -7.84
N LYS A 70 13.43 -10.92 -8.72
CA LYS A 70 12.90 -9.78 -9.46
C LYS A 70 11.77 -10.21 -10.40
N ARG A 71 11.90 -11.35 -11.10
CA ARG A 71 10.81 -11.91 -11.92
C ARG A 71 9.59 -12.31 -11.09
N ALA A 72 9.82 -12.93 -9.93
CA ALA A 72 8.72 -13.35 -9.05
C ALA A 72 7.91 -12.15 -8.54
N ARG A 73 8.57 -11.02 -8.24
CA ARG A 73 7.92 -9.84 -7.64
C ARG A 73 7.40 -8.83 -8.67
N PHE A 74 8.11 -8.66 -9.78
CA PHE A 74 7.87 -7.59 -10.76
C PHE A 74 7.60 -8.11 -12.18
N GLY A 75 7.43 -9.42 -12.35
CA GLY A 75 7.22 -10.02 -13.66
C GLY A 75 8.48 -9.98 -14.54
N GLY A 76 8.36 -10.51 -15.75
CA GLY A 76 9.45 -10.63 -16.72
C GLY A 76 9.54 -9.51 -17.74
N ASN A 77 8.44 -8.81 -18.04
CA ASN A 77 8.43 -7.92 -19.21
C ASN A 77 9.00 -6.53 -18.93
N TYR A 78 8.53 -5.84 -17.89
CA TYR A 78 8.87 -4.43 -17.66
C TYR A 78 10.02 -4.22 -16.66
N ALA A 79 10.13 -5.08 -15.65
CA ALA A 79 11.09 -4.91 -14.54
C ALA A 79 12.55 -4.77 -15.00
N PHE A 80 12.90 -5.39 -16.13
CA PHE A 80 14.24 -5.46 -16.71
C PHE A 80 14.51 -4.41 -17.79
N LYS A 81 13.52 -3.60 -18.16
CA LYS A 81 13.66 -2.64 -19.26
C LYS A 81 14.41 -1.37 -18.82
N PRO A 82 15.25 -0.78 -19.68
CA PRO A 82 15.90 0.49 -19.38
C PRO A 82 14.88 1.64 -19.33
N SER A 83 15.24 2.76 -18.69
CA SER A 83 14.40 3.97 -18.63
C SER A 83 14.05 4.56 -20.00
N SER A 84 14.77 4.23 -21.06
CA SER A 84 14.39 4.62 -22.43
C SER A 84 13.14 3.91 -22.96
N THR A 85 12.72 2.79 -22.35
CA THR A 85 11.54 2.02 -22.77
C THR A 85 10.27 2.65 -22.22
N GLN A 86 9.26 2.85 -23.08
CA GLN A 86 7.95 3.35 -22.66
C GLN A 86 7.05 2.22 -22.13
N VAL A 87 6.22 2.54 -21.14
CA VAL A 87 5.10 1.69 -20.73
C VAL A 87 3.86 2.13 -21.51
N LEU A 88 3.22 1.24 -22.27
CA LEU A 88 2.06 1.60 -23.07
C LEU A 88 0.77 1.41 -22.28
N SER A 89 -0.14 2.40 -22.34
CA SER A 89 -1.43 2.32 -21.64
C SER A 89 -2.29 1.14 -22.07
N ALA A 90 -2.19 0.71 -23.33
CA ALA A 90 -2.91 -0.46 -23.83
C ALA A 90 -2.40 -1.78 -23.22
N ASP A 91 -1.11 -1.87 -22.90
CA ASP A 91 -0.54 -3.06 -22.29
C ASP A 91 -0.96 -3.17 -20.83
N LEU A 92 -0.86 -2.06 -20.09
CA LEU A 92 -1.33 -1.99 -18.71
C LEU A 92 -2.83 -2.26 -18.62
N GLY A 93 -3.63 -1.73 -19.57
CA GLY A 93 -5.08 -1.99 -19.63
C GLY A 93 -5.39 -3.48 -19.62
N ARG A 94 -4.69 -4.25 -20.47
CA ARG A 94 -4.83 -5.71 -20.55
C ARG A 94 -4.39 -6.42 -19.26
N ILE A 95 -3.32 -5.95 -18.61
CA ILE A 95 -2.86 -6.51 -17.35
C ILE A 95 -3.92 -6.30 -16.25
N VAL A 96 -4.41 -5.06 -16.10
CA VAL A 96 -5.41 -4.68 -15.09
C VAL A 96 -6.75 -5.37 -15.32
N ASP A 97 -7.19 -5.51 -16.57
CA ASP A 97 -8.42 -6.24 -16.90
C ASP A 97 -8.33 -7.73 -16.51
N GLY A 98 -7.11 -8.28 -16.42
CA GLY A 98 -6.84 -9.62 -15.94
C GLY A 98 -6.92 -9.82 -14.42
N PHE A 99 -7.04 -8.75 -13.61
CA PHE A 99 -7.09 -8.86 -12.14
C PHE A 99 -8.46 -9.29 -11.61
N GLY A 100 -9.49 -9.25 -12.46
CA GLY A 100 -10.85 -9.64 -12.05
C GLY A 100 -11.47 -8.72 -11.00
N GLY A 101 -10.84 -7.57 -10.70
CA GLY A 101 -11.38 -6.56 -9.80
C GLY A 101 -12.65 -5.97 -10.38
N THR A 102 -13.80 -6.39 -9.88
CA THR A 102 -15.06 -5.72 -10.19
C THR A 102 -15.06 -4.37 -9.50
N ALA A 103 -14.96 -3.31 -10.29
CA ALA A 103 -15.23 -1.97 -9.82
C ALA A 103 -16.56 -1.94 -9.06
N THR A 104 -16.57 -1.43 -7.82
CA THR A 104 -17.82 -0.95 -7.21
C THR A 104 -18.26 0.27 -8.01
N SER A 105 -19.09 -0.01 -9.01
CA SER A 105 -19.42 0.95 -10.05
C SER A 105 -20.31 2.06 -9.49
N LYS A 106 -19.65 3.19 -9.22
CA LYS A 106 -20.14 4.55 -8.95
C LYS A 106 -20.02 4.97 -7.49
N PRO A 107 -19.43 6.15 -7.24
CA PRO A 107 -19.51 6.79 -5.93
C PRO A 107 -21.00 6.96 -5.54
N PRO A 108 -21.31 6.82 -4.25
CA PRO A 108 -22.69 6.89 -3.76
C PRO A 108 -23.33 8.20 -4.20
N LYS A 109 -24.55 8.13 -4.75
CA LYS A 109 -25.31 9.33 -5.20
C LYS A 109 -25.60 10.30 -4.05
N THR A 110 -25.59 9.81 -2.81
CA THR A 110 -25.77 10.61 -1.60
C THR A 110 -24.83 10.09 -0.54
N VAL A 111 -23.94 10.96 -0.05
CA VAL A 111 -23.11 10.65 1.12
C VAL A 111 -23.88 11.01 2.38
N THR A 112 -24.20 9.99 3.19
CA THR A 112 -25.17 10.13 4.29
C THR A 112 -24.46 10.18 5.64
N HIS A 113 -23.30 9.53 5.75
CA HIS A 113 -22.61 9.33 7.02
C HIS A 113 -21.13 9.71 6.91
N LYS A 114 -20.57 10.10 8.06
CA LYS A 114 -19.15 10.39 8.22
C LYS A 114 -18.54 9.32 9.10
N TYR A 115 -17.28 8.98 8.83
CA TYR A 115 -16.57 7.92 9.52
C TYR A 115 -15.19 8.36 9.98
N ASP A 116 -14.72 7.68 11.00
CA ASP A 116 -13.39 7.81 11.58
C ASP A 116 -12.75 6.42 11.54
N LEU A 117 -11.79 6.23 10.63
CA LEU A 117 -10.99 5.00 10.54
C LEU A 117 -9.71 5.19 11.33
N GLN A 118 -9.45 4.28 12.26
CA GLN A 118 -8.31 4.38 13.17
C GLN A 118 -7.58 3.04 13.28
N PHE A 119 -6.27 3.09 13.49
CA PHE A 119 -5.55 1.97 14.05
C PHE A 119 -5.94 1.81 15.52
N SER A 120 -6.27 0.58 15.91
CA SER A 120 -6.69 0.28 17.27
C SER A 120 -5.58 -0.31 18.11
N HIS A 121 -5.09 -1.47 17.68
CA HIS A 121 -4.07 -2.25 18.37
C HIS A 121 -3.51 -3.31 17.42
N MET A 122 -2.45 -3.96 17.86
CA MET A 122 -1.94 -5.19 17.26
C MET A 122 -1.80 -6.29 18.31
N ILE A 123 -1.71 -7.52 17.84
CA ILE A 123 -1.43 -8.72 18.61
C ILE A 123 -0.23 -9.40 17.94
N CYS A 124 0.79 -9.71 18.73
CA CYS A 124 1.86 -10.62 18.33
C CYS A 124 1.37 -12.05 18.60
N ASP A 125 1.08 -12.80 17.55
CA ASP A 125 0.63 -14.19 17.66
C ASP A 125 1.80 -15.16 17.84
N ASP A 126 2.96 -14.83 17.26
CA ASP A 126 4.21 -15.58 17.33
C ASP A 126 5.38 -14.61 17.17
N VAL A 127 6.43 -14.76 17.98
CA VAL A 127 7.68 -13.98 17.96
C VAL A 127 8.75 -14.65 17.09
N SER A 128 8.54 -15.92 16.72
CA SER A 128 9.53 -16.85 16.17
C SER A 128 10.89 -16.25 15.75
N ASN A 129 11.93 -16.72 16.45
CA ASN A 129 13.29 -16.16 16.59
C ASN A 129 13.39 -14.87 17.42
N PRO A 130 13.07 -14.90 18.74
CA PRO A 130 13.34 -13.77 19.62
C PRO A 130 14.84 -13.49 19.53
N GLU A 131 15.23 -12.33 19.00
CA GLU A 131 16.63 -11.97 18.96
C GLU A 131 17.24 -12.21 20.34
N TRP A 132 18.30 -13.02 20.39
CA TRP A 132 18.92 -13.46 21.66
C TRP A 132 19.34 -12.30 22.60
N LEU A 133 19.33 -11.06 22.11
CA LEU A 133 19.66 -9.82 22.82
C LEU A 133 18.56 -8.74 22.78
N GLY A 134 17.35 -9.02 22.30
CA GLY A 134 16.32 -8.01 22.04
C GLY A 134 14.89 -8.45 22.36
N LYS A 135 13.98 -7.49 22.46
CA LYS A 135 12.55 -7.73 22.25
C LYS A 135 12.27 -7.26 20.83
N ASP A 136 11.42 -7.96 20.09
CA ASP A 136 11.00 -7.49 18.77
C ASP A 136 10.43 -6.08 18.90
N GLU A 137 10.77 -5.26 17.91
CA GLU A 137 10.38 -3.86 17.86
C GLU A 137 9.38 -3.57 16.72
N PRO A 138 8.21 -4.24 16.67
CA PRO A 138 7.30 -4.14 15.55
C PRO A 138 6.59 -2.79 15.44
N TYR A 139 6.35 -2.39 14.19
CA TYR A 139 5.51 -1.27 13.82
C TYR A 139 4.80 -1.51 12.50
N THR A 140 3.72 -0.76 12.26
CA THR A 140 2.96 -0.81 11.02
C THR A 140 3.00 0.54 10.32
N THR A 141 3.27 0.51 9.03
CA THR A 141 3.11 1.65 8.14
C THR A 141 1.84 1.48 7.33
N PHE A 142 0.97 2.48 7.37
CA PHE A 142 -0.21 2.58 6.53
C PHE A 142 0.03 3.62 5.45
N ALA A 143 -0.28 3.31 4.19
CA ALA A 143 -0.41 4.25 3.10
C ALA A 143 -1.84 4.23 2.58
N LEU A 144 -2.41 5.40 2.30
CA LEU A 144 -3.82 5.56 1.95
C LEU A 144 -3.97 6.54 0.79
N ILE A 145 -4.91 6.23 -0.10
CA ILE A 145 -5.37 7.15 -1.15
C ILE A 145 -6.83 6.87 -1.47
N THR A 146 -7.62 7.93 -1.61
CA THR A 146 -8.99 7.85 -2.13
C THR A 146 -9.00 7.94 -3.65
N GLN A 147 -10.02 7.38 -4.29
CA GLN A 147 -10.22 7.53 -5.74
C GLN A 147 -10.31 9.01 -6.13
N LYS A 148 -10.97 9.83 -5.31
CA LYS A 148 -11.02 11.27 -5.51
C LYS A 148 -9.64 11.92 -5.48
N GLU A 149 -8.82 11.63 -4.47
CA GLU A 149 -7.44 12.13 -4.38
C GLU A 149 -6.62 11.68 -5.61
N ALA A 150 -6.75 10.42 -6.04
CA ALA A 150 -6.08 9.92 -7.24
C ALA A 150 -6.52 10.67 -8.51
N ASP A 151 -7.82 10.92 -8.68
CA ASP A 151 -8.39 11.65 -9.82
C ASP A 151 -7.97 13.12 -9.85
N ASP A 152 -7.87 13.75 -8.68
CA ASP A 152 -7.36 15.12 -8.50
C ASP A 152 -5.81 15.18 -8.63
N GLY A 153 -5.17 14.01 -8.71
CA GLY A 153 -3.72 13.83 -8.81
C GLY A 153 -2.99 14.16 -7.52
N ASP A 154 -3.65 14.06 -6.38
CA ASP A 154 -3.06 14.22 -5.05
C ASP A 154 -2.32 12.96 -4.62
N PRO A 155 -1.21 13.10 -3.89
CA PRO A 155 -0.41 11.95 -3.49
C PRO A 155 -1.08 11.15 -2.38
N ALA A 156 -0.75 9.87 -2.33
CA ALA A 156 -1.07 9.01 -1.20
C ALA A 156 -0.38 9.56 0.06
N ARG A 157 -1.05 9.36 1.19
CA ARG A 157 -0.56 9.76 2.50
C ARG A 157 -0.19 8.55 3.32
N SER A 158 0.83 8.68 4.17
CA SER A 158 1.22 7.62 5.08
C SER A 158 1.11 8.02 6.55
N VAL A 159 0.94 7.01 7.38
CA VAL A 159 0.88 7.08 8.84
C VAL A 159 1.64 5.88 9.39
N VAL A 160 2.47 6.10 10.41
CA VAL A 160 3.27 5.05 11.05
C VAL A 160 2.79 4.89 12.49
N THR A 161 2.63 3.66 12.96
CA THR A 161 2.38 3.40 14.38
C THR A 161 3.62 3.71 15.23
N PRO A 162 3.49 3.84 16.55
CA PRO A 162 4.63 3.65 17.43
C PRO A 162 5.34 2.32 17.13
N VAL A 163 6.63 2.28 17.47
CA VAL A 163 7.38 1.04 17.63
C VAL A 163 7.03 0.48 18.99
N TYR A 164 6.49 -0.73 19.00
CA TYR A 164 6.12 -1.41 20.24
C TYR A 164 7.19 -2.42 20.63
N LYS A 165 7.26 -2.77 21.91
CA LYS A 165 8.13 -3.83 22.42
C LYS A 165 7.24 -4.94 22.93
N VAL A 166 7.08 -6.00 22.14
CA VAL A 166 6.10 -7.06 22.39
C VAL A 166 6.77 -8.42 22.57
N LYS A 167 5.99 -9.36 23.09
CA LYS A 167 6.28 -10.80 23.12
C LYS A 167 5.11 -11.56 22.53
N GLU A 168 5.29 -12.86 22.35
CA GLU A 168 4.21 -13.75 21.91
C GLU A 168 3.01 -13.64 22.84
N GLY A 169 1.83 -13.44 22.25
CA GLY A 169 0.57 -13.22 22.95
C GLY A 169 0.34 -11.79 23.43
N ASP A 170 1.33 -10.89 23.33
CA ASP A 170 1.16 -9.51 23.75
C ASP A 170 0.23 -8.74 22.79
N ARG A 171 -0.53 -7.84 23.40
CA ARG A 171 -1.32 -6.83 22.72
C ARG A 171 -0.62 -5.47 22.84
N ALA A 172 -0.57 -4.70 21.75
CA ALA A 172 -0.03 -3.36 21.78
C ALA A 172 -0.99 -2.33 21.15
N PRO A 173 -1.37 -1.24 21.87
CA PRO A 173 -1.04 -0.97 23.26
C PRO A 173 -1.62 -2.02 24.22
N ALA A 174 -1.01 -2.21 25.39
CA ALA A 174 -1.40 -3.25 26.36
C ALA A 174 -2.85 -3.13 26.84
N SER A 175 -3.43 -1.92 26.79
CA SER A 175 -4.84 -1.66 27.06
C SER A 175 -5.36 -0.53 26.17
N GLY A 176 -6.68 -0.42 26.02
CA GLY A 176 -7.30 0.66 25.24
C GLY A 176 -6.98 0.63 23.74
N SER A 177 -7.20 1.74 23.05
CA SER A 177 -6.94 1.91 21.62
C SER A 177 -5.91 3.01 21.44
N GLU A 178 -4.96 2.85 20.52
CA GLU A 178 -3.97 3.89 20.18
C GLU A 178 -4.64 5.15 19.59
N GLN A 179 -5.88 5.04 19.10
CA GLN A 179 -6.67 6.11 18.48
C GLN A 179 -5.93 6.87 17.36
N LEU A 180 -4.96 6.20 16.72
CA LEU A 180 -4.19 6.76 15.63
C LEU A 180 -5.08 6.85 14.38
N ARG A 181 -5.51 8.07 14.07
CA ARG A 181 -6.46 8.31 12.98
C ARG A 181 -5.82 8.11 11.62
N LEU A 182 -6.38 7.17 10.86
CA LEU A 182 -5.97 6.86 9.51
C LEU A 182 -6.78 7.63 8.47
N PHE A 183 -8.07 7.91 8.67
CA PHE A 183 -8.91 8.70 7.73
C PHE A 183 -9.70 9.78 8.46
N GLY A 184 -9.89 10.94 7.80
CA GLY A 184 -10.56 12.11 8.40
C GLY A 184 -9.67 12.93 9.34
N ARG A 185 -8.47 13.36 8.90
CA ARG A 185 -7.45 14.01 9.76
C ARG A 185 -7.99 15.03 10.79
N GLY A 186 -8.92 15.90 10.40
CA GLY A 186 -9.52 16.90 11.28
C GLY A 186 -10.76 16.44 12.07
N GLY A 187 -11.28 15.24 11.81
CA GLY A 187 -12.51 14.71 12.37
C GLY A 187 -13.19 13.72 11.41
N PRO A 188 -14.30 13.09 11.81
CA PRO A 188 -15.01 12.15 10.96
C PRO A 188 -15.27 12.71 9.56
N ALA A 189 -14.97 11.93 8.54
CA ALA A 189 -15.04 12.32 7.14
C ALA A 189 -15.92 11.35 6.34
N ALA A 190 -16.53 11.87 5.29
CA ALA A 190 -17.38 11.12 4.40
C ALA A 190 -16.52 10.26 3.44
N PHE A 191 -16.91 9.01 3.20
CA PHE A 191 -16.38 8.24 2.07
C PHE A 191 -17.13 8.65 0.80
N ASP A 192 -16.69 9.74 0.17
CA ASP A 192 -17.27 10.21 -1.10
C ASP A 192 -16.77 9.44 -2.33
N SER A 193 -15.78 8.57 -2.13
CA SER A 193 -15.16 7.72 -3.13
C SER A 193 -14.44 6.53 -2.46
N ASP A 194 -13.98 5.55 -3.25
CA ASP A 194 -13.28 4.36 -2.72
C ASP A 194 -11.99 4.79 -2.00
N LEU A 195 -11.76 4.29 -0.79
CA LEU A 195 -10.52 4.40 -0.04
C LEU A 195 -9.70 3.13 -0.20
N LEU A 196 -8.51 3.23 -0.78
CA LEU A 196 -7.50 2.18 -0.74
C LEU A 196 -6.53 2.45 0.41
N LEU A 197 -6.44 1.50 1.33
CA LEU A 197 -5.45 1.46 2.41
C LEU A 197 -4.53 0.28 2.17
N THR A 198 -3.22 0.50 2.17
CA THR A 198 -2.20 -0.54 2.21
C THR A 198 -1.45 -0.46 3.52
N ALA A 199 -1.26 -1.59 4.18
CA ALA A 199 -0.51 -1.73 5.41
C ALA A 199 0.70 -2.64 5.18
N ALA A 200 1.83 -2.26 5.75
CA ALA A 200 3.07 -3.02 5.75
C ALA A 200 3.58 -3.10 7.19
N HIS A 201 3.99 -4.30 7.61
CA HIS A 201 4.46 -4.55 8.97
C HIS A 201 5.98 -4.82 8.95
N PHE A 202 6.66 -4.29 9.95
CA PHE A 202 8.12 -4.31 10.03
C PHE A 202 8.55 -4.52 11.47
N GLU A 203 9.67 -5.20 11.64
CA GLU A 203 10.50 -5.14 12.84
C GLU A 203 11.52 -4.02 12.67
N HIS A 204 11.61 -3.16 13.69
CA HIS A 204 12.46 -1.98 13.62
C HIS A 204 13.88 -2.30 14.04
N ASP A 205 14.84 -2.00 13.17
CA ASP A 205 16.27 -2.11 13.47
C ASP A 205 16.97 -0.76 13.27
N LEU A 206 17.46 -0.49 12.07
CA LEU A 206 18.24 0.72 11.71
C LEU A 206 17.54 1.56 10.64
N GLY A 207 16.37 1.14 10.16
CA GLY A 207 15.62 1.78 9.10
C GLY A 207 15.03 3.12 9.52
N ASP A 208 15.04 4.09 8.60
CA ASP A 208 14.29 5.33 8.78
C ASP A 208 12.81 5.09 8.44
N LYS A 209 11.98 4.97 9.49
CA LYS A 209 10.53 4.77 9.38
C LYS A 209 9.82 5.85 8.56
N ALA A 210 10.26 7.10 8.65
CA ALA A 210 9.68 8.18 7.86
C ALA A 210 10.02 7.99 6.38
N GLN A 211 11.24 7.51 6.10
CA GLN A 211 11.65 7.21 4.74
C GLN A 211 10.88 6.03 4.15
N ILE A 212 10.72 4.95 4.91
CA ILE A 212 9.93 3.76 4.53
C ILE A 212 8.49 4.16 4.22
N ALA A 213 7.88 4.95 5.11
CA ALA A 213 6.52 5.45 4.92
C ALA A 213 6.36 6.35 3.70
N SER A 214 7.38 7.16 3.38
CA SER A 214 7.40 7.97 2.16
C SER A 214 7.56 7.13 0.90
N ASP A 215 8.38 6.07 0.95
CA ASP A 215 8.63 5.20 -0.20
C ASP A 215 7.36 4.37 -0.52
N ILE A 216 6.71 3.79 0.49
CA ILE A 216 5.41 3.09 0.32
C ILE A 216 4.34 4.03 -0.24
N ALA A 217 4.22 5.24 0.30
CA ALA A 217 3.27 6.23 -0.22
C ALA A 217 3.57 6.62 -1.68
N SER A 218 4.85 6.69 -2.07
CA SER A 218 5.24 7.01 -3.45
C SER A 218 4.82 5.91 -4.42
N VAL A 219 4.97 4.63 -4.03
CA VAL A 219 4.50 3.50 -4.84
C VAL A 219 3.00 3.52 -5.00
N LEU A 220 2.27 3.72 -3.90
CA LEU A 220 0.80 3.79 -3.94
C LEU A 220 0.32 4.97 -4.80
N THR A 221 1.00 6.12 -4.72
CA THR A 221 0.74 7.29 -5.56
C THR A 221 0.98 6.99 -7.04
N ALA A 222 2.09 6.32 -7.37
CA ALA A 222 2.38 5.94 -8.75
C ALA A 222 1.35 4.95 -9.30
N ALA A 223 1.00 3.92 -8.53
CA ALA A 223 -0.03 2.94 -8.93
C ALA A 223 -1.41 3.59 -9.12
N ALA A 224 -1.78 4.54 -8.25
CA ALA A 224 -3.01 5.30 -8.36
C ALA A 224 -3.03 6.22 -9.59
N ALA A 225 -1.94 6.95 -9.83
CA ALA A 225 -1.81 7.81 -11.02
C ALA A 225 -1.88 7.01 -12.32
N VAL A 226 -1.31 5.79 -12.33
CA VAL A 226 -1.44 4.84 -13.44
C VAL A 226 -2.91 4.45 -13.65
N ALA A 227 -3.63 4.07 -12.58
CA ALA A 227 -5.04 3.71 -12.67
C ALA A 227 -5.89 4.85 -13.24
N THR A 228 -5.72 6.07 -12.72
CA THR A 228 -6.42 7.27 -13.19
C THR A 228 -6.09 7.57 -14.67
N ALA A 229 -4.83 7.51 -15.08
CA ALA A 229 -4.43 7.72 -16.47
C ALA A 229 -5.06 6.69 -17.43
N MET A 230 -5.25 5.46 -16.95
CA MET A 230 -5.93 4.39 -17.69
C MET A 230 -7.46 4.45 -17.59
N LYS A 231 -8.00 5.41 -16.83
CA LYS A 231 -9.43 5.53 -16.51
C LYS A 231 -10.00 4.25 -15.87
N LYS A 232 -9.20 3.62 -15.01
CA LYS A 232 -9.58 2.45 -14.21
C LYS A 232 -9.78 2.88 -12.75
N PRO A 233 -10.74 2.28 -12.04
CA PRO A 233 -10.90 2.53 -10.62
C PRO A 233 -9.74 1.94 -9.82
N LEU A 234 -9.41 2.53 -8.67
CA LEU A 234 -8.38 2.06 -7.75
C LEU A 234 -8.61 0.60 -7.34
N ALA A 235 -9.88 0.23 -7.13
CA ALA A 235 -10.29 -1.15 -6.84
C ALA A 235 -9.75 -2.16 -7.86
N ALA A 236 -9.64 -1.77 -9.14
CA ALA A 236 -9.16 -2.64 -10.20
C ALA A 236 -7.64 -2.84 -10.16
N VAL A 237 -6.87 -2.02 -9.44
CA VAL A 237 -5.39 -2.10 -9.39
C VAL A 237 -4.84 -2.49 -8.01
N VAL A 238 -5.70 -2.82 -7.03
CA VAL A 238 -5.29 -3.14 -5.66
C VAL A 238 -4.26 -4.27 -5.59
N LEU A 239 -4.48 -5.37 -6.34
CA LEU A 239 -3.54 -6.49 -6.39
C LEU A 239 -2.18 -6.07 -6.94
N GLY A 240 -2.17 -5.27 -8.01
CA GLY A 240 -0.94 -4.73 -8.59
C GLY A 240 -0.22 -3.76 -7.64
N ALA A 241 -0.96 -2.95 -6.89
CA ALA A 241 -0.42 -2.06 -5.87
C ALA A 241 0.25 -2.85 -4.73
N LEU A 242 -0.37 -3.94 -4.26
CA LEU A 242 0.21 -4.84 -3.27
C LEU A 242 1.52 -5.47 -3.75
N SER A 243 1.55 -6.03 -4.96
CA SER A 243 2.78 -6.59 -5.53
C SER A 243 3.87 -5.53 -5.71
N SER A 244 3.50 -4.31 -6.09
CA SER A 244 4.44 -3.18 -6.20
C SER A 244 5.05 -2.82 -4.85
N ILE A 245 4.21 -2.72 -3.82
CA ILE A 245 4.64 -2.37 -2.46
C ILE A 245 5.45 -3.52 -1.86
N ALA A 246 5.06 -4.78 -2.05
CA ALA A 246 5.83 -5.95 -1.62
C ALA A 246 7.22 -5.97 -2.29
N GLY A 247 7.28 -5.61 -3.57
CA GLY A 247 8.53 -5.42 -4.29
C GLY A 247 9.42 -4.33 -3.69
N VAL A 248 8.84 -3.23 -3.19
CA VAL A 248 9.60 -2.17 -2.51
C VAL A 248 10.04 -2.58 -1.11
N ILE A 249 9.17 -3.22 -0.34
CA ILE A 249 9.46 -3.75 1.00
C ILE A 249 10.63 -4.72 0.96
N ALA A 250 10.68 -5.60 -0.05
CA ALA A 250 11.79 -6.52 -0.29
C ALA A 250 13.18 -5.86 -0.37
N THR A 251 13.19 -4.57 -0.63
CA THR A 251 14.38 -3.81 -0.96
C THR A 251 14.80 -2.85 0.15
N ILE A 252 13.96 -2.71 1.17
CA ILE A 252 14.25 -2.04 2.43
C ILE A 252 14.95 -3.09 3.29
N GLY A 253 16.29 -3.03 3.36
CA GLY A 253 17.11 -3.98 4.12
C GLY A 253 17.68 -3.41 5.41
N ALA A 254 17.00 -2.43 5.99
CA ALA A 254 17.42 -1.79 7.25
C ALA A 254 16.43 -1.99 8.39
N ASP A 255 15.19 -2.38 8.07
CA ASP A 255 14.16 -2.88 8.98
C ASP A 255 13.61 -4.15 8.33
N ASP A 256 13.36 -5.19 9.11
CA ASP A 256 12.93 -6.47 8.59
C ASP A 256 11.42 -6.50 8.34
N ALA A 257 11.06 -6.79 7.10
CA ALA A 257 9.66 -6.90 6.70
C ALA A 257 9.02 -8.17 7.29
N VAL A 258 7.84 -8.02 7.88
CA VAL A 258 7.07 -9.15 8.39
C VAL A 258 5.98 -9.52 7.40
N GLY A 259 6.21 -10.60 6.68
CA GLY A 259 5.29 -11.12 5.67
C GLY A 259 5.04 -10.16 4.51
N ASN A 260 3.91 -10.35 3.83
CA ASN A 260 3.50 -9.51 2.71
C ASN A 260 2.65 -8.32 3.17
N PRO A 261 2.73 -7.16 2.50
CA PRO A 261 1.79 -6.07 2.73
C PRO A 261 0.35 -6.52 2.45
N THR A 262 -0.58 -5.94 3.19
CA THR A 262 -2.01 -6.21 3.11
C THR A 262 -2.77 -4.96 2.69
N SER A 263 -3.91 -5.11 2.03
CA SER A 263 -4.74 -3.97 1.64
C SER A 263 -6.18 -4.13 2.08
N LEU A 264 -6.79 -2.99 2.34
CA LEU A 264 -8.20 -2.85 2.61
C LEU A 264 -8.77 -1.82 1.62
N LEU A 265 -9.81 -2.21 0.90
CA LEU A 265 -10.64 -1.29 0.13
C LEU A 265 -11.91 -1.02 0.94
N LEU A 266 -12.21 0.25 1.20
CA LEU A 266 -13.46 0.66 1.85
C LEU A 266 -14.18 1.67 0.96
N ASN A 267 -15.47 1.48 0.77
CA ASN A 267 -16.36 2.50 0.26
C ASN A 267 -17.46 2.80 1.29
N GLN A 268 -18.35 3.73 0.98
CA GLN A 268 -19.44 4.08 1.90
C GLN A 268 -20.41 2.92 2.14
N ALA A 269 -20.72 2.11 1.13
CA ALA A 269 -21.67 1.01 1.29
C ALA A 269 -21.13 -0.07 2.24
N ASP A 270 -19.82 -0.37 2.14
CA ASP A 270 -19.14 -1.27 3.06
C ASP A 270 -19.13 -0.69 4.47
N ALA A 271 -18.78 0.60 4.60
CA ALA A 271 -18.75 1.29 5.89
C ALA A 271 -20.15 1.36 6.56
N ASP A 272 -21.21 1.56 5.77
CA ASP A 272 -22.60 1.53 6.22
C ASP A 272 -23.05 0.13 6.64
N SER A 273 -22.71 -0.88 5.85
CA SER A 273 -23.00 -2.28 6.18
C SER A 273 -22.32 -2.69 7.49
N ASP A 274 -21.04 -2.39 7.63
CA ASP A 274 -20.25 -2.75 8.80
C ASP A 274 -20.74 -2.04 10.06
N THR A 275 -21.20 -0.80 9.94
CA THR A 275 -21.68 0.01 11.07
C THR A 275 -23.21 -0.02 11.27
N ALA A 276 -23.94 -0.86 10.53
CA ALA A 276 -25.40 -0.91 10.58
C ALA A 276 -25.96 -1.27 11.96
N LYS A 277 -25.24 -2.12 12.71
CA LYS A 277 -25.67 -2.63 14.04
C LYS A 277 -24.95 -1.97 15.21
N SER A 278 -23.84 -1.29 14.96
CA SER A 278 -23.03 -0.62 15.98
C SER A 278 -22.34 0.58 15.36
N ALA A 279 -22.40 1.73 16.03
CA ALA A 279 -21.71 2.94 15.59
C ALA A 279 -20.18 2.79 15.54
N GLN A 280 -19.62 1.77 16.21
CA GLN A 280 -18.21 1.43 16.14
C GLN A 280 -18.04 -0.08 15.95
N VAL A 281 -17.18 -0.48 15.02
CA VAL A 281 -16.82 -1.87 14.76
C VAL A 281 -15.32 -2.03 14.60
N THR A 282 -14.82 -3.21 14.97
CA THR A 282 -13.47 -3.64 14.64
C THR A 282 -13.53 -4.37 13.31
N LEU A 283 -12.75 -3.91 12.34
CA LEU A 283 -12.66 -4.54 11.02
C LEU A 283 -11.88 -5.87 11.13
N PRO A 284 -11.99 -6.76 10.12
CA PRO A 284 -11.17 -7.96 10.05
C PRO A 284 -9.68 -7.63 10.23
N ALA A 285 -8.98 -8.47 10.97
CA ALA A 285 -7.56 -8.26 11.26
C ALA A 285 -6.73 -8.31 9.98
N LEU A 286 -5.81 -7.37 9.82
CA LEU A 286 -4.75 -7.43 8.83
C LEU A 286 -3.67 -8.36 9.40
N ARG A 287 -3.54 -9.55 8.81
CA ARG A 287 -2.56 -10.56 9.25
C ARG A 287 -1.28 -10.44 8.43
N PHE A 288 -0.15 -10.43 9.14
CA PHE A 288 1.20 -10.43 8.60
C PHE A 288 1.90 -11.71 9.08
N ASP A 289 2.41 -12.48 8.14
CA ASP A 289 3.00 -13.80 8.42
C ASP A 289 4.44 -13.79 7.89
N GLY A 290 5.39 -13.53 8.79
CA GLY A 290 6.82 -13.56 8.52
C GLY A 290 7.42 -14.97 8.56
N GLY A 291 6.65 -15.96 9.05
CA GLY A 291 7.14 -17.30 9.35
C GLY A 291 8.16 -17.31 10.50
N ASP A 292 8.85 -18.44 10.62
CA ASP A 292 9.79 -18.74 11.71
C ASP A 292 10.91 -17.71 11.99
N PRO A 293 11.37 -16.84 11.06
CA PRO A 293 12.39 -15.85 11.40
C PRO A 293 11.87 -14.48 11.87
N ASN A 294 10.60 -14.14 11.57
CA ASN A 294 10.08 -12.76 11.66
C ASN A 294 8.68 -12.69 12.32
N GLY A 295 8.24 -13.75 12.97
CA GLY A 295 6.98 -13.81 13.70
C GLY A 295 5.70 -13.66 12.87
N ILE A 296 4.58 -13.62 13.60
CA ILE A 296 3.22 -13.52 13.07
C ILE A 296 2.47 -12.46 13.86
N TYR A 297 1.86 -11.52 13.14
CA TYR A 297 1.17 -10.39 13.75
C TYR A 297 -0.22 -10.17 13.14
N ARG A 298 -1.13 -9.70 13.99
CA ARG A 298 -2.47 -9.22 13.58
C ARG A 298 -2.65 -7.77 13.99
N VAL A 299 -2.97 -6.94 13.02
CA VAL A 299 -3.23 -5.51 13.20
C VAL A 299 -4.72 -5.24 13.04
N PHE A 300 -5.30 -4.51 13.99
CA PHE A 300 -6.73 -4.25 14.05
C PHE A 300 -7.04 -2.78 13.79
N LEU A 301 -8.00 -2.55 12.91
CA LEU A 301 -8.55 -1.23 12.61
C LEU A 301 -9.95 -1.12 13.21
N THR A 302 -10.31 0.07 13.67
CA THR A 302 -11.67 0.39 14.08
C THR A 302 -12.28 1.39 13.12
N LEU A 303 -13.50 1.11 12.68
CA LEU A 303 -14.33 2.01 11.91
C LEU A 303 -15.45 2.53 12.81
N ARG A 304 -15.52 3.84 12.98
CA ARG A 304 -16.59 4.50 13.75
C ARG A 304 -17.41 5.42 12.85
N ARG A 305 -18.72 5.17 12.78
CA ARG A 305 -19.70 6.08 12.20
C ARG A 305 -19.98 7.22 13.18
N ALA A 306 -19.79 8.45 12.72
CA ALA A 306 -20.16 9.64 13.47
C ALA A 306 -21.68 9.80 13.47
N SER A 307 -22.22 10.08 14.66
CA SER A 307 -23.60 10.47 14.90
C SER A 307 -23.95 11.81 14.28
#